data_AF-A0A963WBN1-F1
#
_entry.id   AF-A0A963WBN1-F1
#
_cell.length_a   1.000
_cell.length_b   1.000
_cell.length_c   1.000
_cell.angle_alpha   90.00
_cell.angle_beta   90.00
_cell.angle_gamma   90.00
#
_symmetry.space_group_name_H-M   'P 1'
#
loop_
_entity.id
_entity.type
_entity.pdbx_description
1 polymer ?
#
loop_
_entity_poly.entity_id
_entity_poly.type
_entity_poly.pdbx_seq_one_letter_code
_entity_poly.pdbx_strand_id
1 'polypeptide(L)'
;MLSLFQRKRVPPAASAPPPKPPAEPGKGLMRPEPAASLLATPRRQKLLEHIWQRTSLSRRQFATLYLVPLERYAELVQQFPASESHHHAYPGGMLDHGLEIVAYALKLRQSHLLPAGATPEAQA
;
A
#
# COMPACT_ATOMS: atom_id res chain seq x y z
N MET A 1 12.52 21.33 19.16
CA MET A 1 11.99 20.01 18.76
C MET A 1 10.50 19.97 19.08
N LEU A 2 9.65 19.93 18.06
CA LEU A 2 8.19 19.99 18.19
C LEU A 2 7.65 18.64 18.69
N SER A 3 7.38 18.54 20.00
CA SER A 3 6.65 17.41 20.59
C SER A 3 5.14 17.68 20.46
N LEU A 4 4.57 17.32 19.29
CA LEU A 4 3.18 17.66 18.97
C LEU A 4 2.14 16.60 19.39
N PHE A 5 2.55 15.46 19.94
CA PHE A 5 1.58 14.44 20.36
C PHE A 5 2.02 13.67 21.60
N GLN A 6 1.81 14.25 22.78
CA GLN A 6 1.74 13.46 24.01
C GLN A 6 0.30 13.00 24.23
N ARG A 7 0.05 11.71 23.99
CA ARG A 7 -1.19 11.04 24.41
C ARG A 7 -1.24 11.00 25.94
N LYS A 8 -2.09 11.81 26.57
CA LYS A 8 -2.45 11.65 27.98
C LYS A 8 -3.10 10.27 28.17
N ARG A 9 -2.52 9.40 29.00
CA ARG A 9 -3.18 8.18 29.47
C ARG A 9 -4.38 8.57 30.35
N VAL A 10 -5.58 8.15 29.94
CA VAL A 10 -6.82 8.28 30.72
C VAL A 10 -6.96 6.98 31.55
N PRO A 11 -7.28 7.03 32.86
CA PRO A 11 -7.53 5.83 33.65
C PRO A 11 -8.82 5.15 33.22
N PRO A 12 -8.99 3.84 33.47
CA PRO A 12 -10.15 3.10 33.01
C PRO A 12 -11.39 3.55 33.81
N ALA A 13 -12.32 4.25 33.15
CA ALA A 13 -13.65 4.48 33.67
C ALA A 13 -14.46 3.18 33.54
N ALA A 14 -14.94 2.67 34.66
CA ALA A 14 -15.91 1.59 34.69
C ALA A 14 -17.21 2.02 33.99
N SER A 15 -17.77 1.11 33.19
CA SER A 15 -19.05 1.21 32.47
C SER A 15 -19.19 2.39 31.49
N ALA A 16 -18.57 2.27 30.31
CA ALA A 16 -18.96 3.04 29.13
C ALA A 16 -20.12 2.33 28.39
N PRO A 17 -21.14 3.05 27.89
CA PRO A 17 -22.17 2.48 27.02
C PRO A 17 -21.55 1.95 25.71
N PRO A 18 -22.20 1.01 24.99
CA PRO A 18 -21.66 0.44 23.77
C PRO A 18 -21.32 1.55 22.75
N PRO A 19 -20.22 1.42 21.99
CA PRO A 19 -19.80 2.45 21.06
C PRO A 19 -20.92 2.69 20.03
N LYS A 20 -21.39 3.93 19.95
CA LYS A 20 -22.30 4.36 18.88
C LYS A 20 -21.66 4.03 17.53
N PRO A 21 -22.43 3.52 16.55
CA PRO A 21 -21.92 3.34 15.20
C PRO A 21 -21.36 4.70 14.71
N PRO A 22 -20.23 4.71 14.00
CA PRO A 22 -19.58 5.95 13.66
C PRO A 22 -20.50 6.75 12.72
N ALA A 23 -20.68 8.05 12.99
CA ALA A 23 -21.58 8.93 12.24
C ALA A 23 -21.18 9.03 10.76
N GLU A 24 -22.11 8.77 9.84
CA GLU A 24 -21.88 8.79 8.39
C GLU A 24 -21.16 10.08 7.96
N PRO A 25 -20.10 9.99 7.15
CA PRO A 25 -19.37 11.18 6.72
C PRO A 25 -20.28 12.10 5.89
N GLY A 26 -20.11 13.42 6.08
CA GLY A 26 -20.80 14.42 5.28
C GLY A 26 -20.55 14.23 3.77
N LYS A 27 -21.48 14.70 2.94
CA LYS A 27 -21.43 14.52 1.48
C LYS A 27 -20.05 14.89 0.91
N GLY A 28 -19.38 13.93 0.26
CA GLY A 28 -18.06 14.12 -0.36
C GLY A 28 -16.85 13.82 0.52
N LEU A 29 -17.04 13.48 1.80
CA LEU A 29 -15.97 13.03 2.68
C LEU A 29 -15.91 11.49 2.67
N MET A 30 -14.69 10.94 2.58
CA MET A 30 -14.44 9.50 2.69
C MET A 30 -13.71 9.18 3.99
N ARG A 31 -14.06 8.05 4.60
CA ARG A 31 -13.32 7.53 5.74
C ARG A 31 -12.04 6.84 5.25
N PRO A 32 -10.92 6.99 5.98
CA PRO A 32 -9.75 6.16 5.75
C PRO A 32 -10.08 4.69 5.94
N GLU A 33 -9.61 3.87 5.01
CA GLU A 33 -9.74 2.42 5.01
C GLU A 33 -8.39 1.78 5.38
N PRO A 34 -8.40 0.60 6.04
CA PRO A 34 -7.18 -0.16 6.30
C PRO A 34 -6.60 -0.75 5.00
N ALA A 35 -5.28 -1.00 4.97
CA ALA A 35 -4.61 -1.58 3.79
C ALA A 35 -5.30 -2.85 3.28
N ALA A 36 -5.74 -3.71 4.20
CA ALA A 36 -6.41 -4.96 3.87
C ALA A 36 -7.68 -4.74 3.03
N SER A 37 -8.50 -3.74 3.36
CA SER A 37 -9.70 -3.36 2.61
C SER A 37 -9.31 -2.77 1.24
N LEU A 38 -8.35 -1.84 1.24
CA LEU A 38 -7.89 -1.16 0.03
C LEU A 38 -7.26 -2.13 -0.99
N LEU A 39 -6.57 -3.17 -0.54
CA LEU A 39 -5.90 -4.14 -1.41
C LEU A 39 -6.76 -5.36 -1.74
N ALA A 40 -7.95 -5.52 -1.14
CA ALA A 40 -8.77 -6.73 -1.29
C ALA A 40 -9.37 -6.94 -2.69
N THR A 41 -9.37 -5.93 -3.58
CA THR A 41 -10.00 -6.09 -4.89
C THR A 41 -9.30 -7.18 -5.71
N PRO A 42 -10.04 -8.00 -6.50
CA PRO A 42 -9.43 -9.07 -7.29
C PRO A 42 -8.30 -8.59 -8.22
N ARG A 43 -8.44 -7.39 -8.78
CA ARG A 43 -7.41 -6.77 -9.62
C ARG A 43 -6.13 -6.49 -8.83
N ARG A 44 -6.24 -5.88 -7.65
CA ARG A 44 -5.09 -5.53 -6.80
C ARG A 44 -4.39 -6.78 -6.26
N GLN A 45 -5.15 -7.79 -5.85
CA GLN A 45 -4.59 -9.09 -5.44
C GLN A 45 -3.82 -9.77 -6.59
N LYS A 46 -4.37 -9.73 -7.82
CA LYS A 46 -3.67 -10.26 -9.00
C LYS A 46 -2.36 -9.50 -9.28
N LEU A 47 -2.36 -8.18 -9.12
CA LEU A 47 -1.14 -7.37 -9.27
C LEU A 47 -0.10 -7.72 -8.19
N LEU A 48 -0.50 -7.84 -6.92
CA LEU A 48 0.40 -8.25 -5.83
C LEU A 48 1.03 -9.62 -6.09
N GLU A 49 0.25 -10.57 -6.60
CA GLU A 49 0.74 -11.89 -6.97
C GLU A 49 1.75 -11.82 -8.13
N HIS A 50 1.48 -11.02 -9.16
CA HIS A 50 2.45 -10.79 -10.24
C HIS A 50 3.73 -10.12 -9.74
N ILE A 51 3.64 -9.15 -8.83
CA ILE A 51 4.80 -8.51 -8.22
C ILE A 51 5.62 -9.58 -7.50
N TRP A 52 5.01 -10.40 -6.63
CA TRP A 52 5.71 -11.48 -5.93
C TRP A 52 6.44 -12.42 -6.88
N GLN A 53 5.74 -12.95 -7.88
CA GLN A 53 6.31 -13.87 -8.87
C GLN A 53 7.54 -13.30 -9.59
N ARG A 54 7.58 -11.97 -9.81
CA ARG A 54 8.69 -11.29 -10.50
C ARG A 54 9.83 -10.84 -9.60
N THR A 55 9.69 -10.97 -8.28
CA THR A 55 10.78 -10.69 -7.33
C THR A 55 11.71 -11.88 -7.13
N SER A 56 11.25 -13.10 -7.42
CA SER A 56 11.95 -14.36 -7.10
C SER A 56 12.30 -14.53 -5.62
N LEU A 57 11.55 -13.87 -4.73
CA LEU A 57 11.74 -13.94 -3.28
C LEU A 57 10.84 -15.02 -2.64
N SER A 58 11.29 -15.56 -1.51
CA SER A 58 10.40 -16.34 -0.64
C SER A 58 9.21 -15.49 -0.17
N ARG A 59 8.07 -16.10 0.14
CA ARG A 59 6.88 -15.37 0.66
C ARG A 59 7.21 -14.54 1.90
N ARG A 60 8.11 -15.03 2.78
CA ARG A 60 8.56 -14.31 3.98
C ARG A 60 9.34 -13.03 3.64
N GLN A 61 10.29 -13.13 2.71
CA GLN A 61 11.06 -11.96 2.26
C GLN A 61 10.18 -10.98 1.50
N PHE A 62 9.31 -11.47 0.62
CA PHE A 62 8.34 -10.65 -0.10
C PHE A 62 7.43 -9.87 0.86
N ALA A 63 6.91 -10.53 1.90
CA ALA A 63 6.07 -9.87 2.90
C ALA A 63 6.79 -8.66 3.52
N THR A 64 8.06 -8.85 3.92
CA THR A 64 8.85 -7.81 4.59
C THR A 64 9.29 -6.69 3.65
N LEU A 65 9.76 -7.05 2.45
CA LEU A 65 10.43 -6.11 1.53
C LEU A 65 9.47 -5.44 0.54
N TYR A 66 8.31 -6.03 0.27
CA TYR A 66 7.35 -5.52 -0.73
C TYR A 66 5.96 -5.32 -0.15
N LEU A 67 5.36 -6.35 0.47
CA LEU A 67 3.96 -6.25 0.91
C LEU A 67 3.77 -5.18 1.98
N VAL A 68 4.57 -5.18 3.06
CA VAL A 68 4.46 -4.18 4.13
C VAL A 68 4.64 -2.74 3.62
N PRO A 69 5.64 -2.42 2.78
CA PRO A 69 5.70 -1.10 2.13
C PRO A 69 4.48 -0.76 1.27
N LEU A 70 3.96 -1.72 0.50
CA LEU A 70 2.78 -1.52 -0.36
C LEU A 70 1.50 -1.31 0.45
N GLU A 71 1.34 -1.98 1.59
CA GLU A 71 0.24 -1.77 2.53
C GLU A 71 0.29 -0.36 3.13
N ARG A 72 1.46 0.09 3.57
CA ARG A 72 1.66 1.46 4.09
C ARG A 72 1.40 2.51 3.00
N TYR A 73 1.82 2.24 1.76
CA TYR A 73 1.53 3.08 0.62
C TYR A 73 0.02 3.17 0.36
N ALA A 74 -0.68 2.03 0.37
CA ALA A 74 -2.13 1.99 0.22
C ALA A 74 -2.84 2.84 1.29
N GLU A 75 -2.44 2.71 2.56
CA GLU A 75 -3.00 3.51 3.65
C GLU A 75 -2.68 5.01 3.54
N LEU A 76 -1.57 5.37 2.90
CA LEU A 76 -1.20 6.77 2.67
C LEU A 76 -2.03 7.39 1.54
N VAL A 77 -2.22 6.68 0.43
CA VAL A 77 -2.87 7.23 -0.77
C VAL A 77 -4.38 7.03 -0.78
N GLN A 78 -4.90 6.09 0.01
CA GLN A 78 -6.33 5.86 0.20
C GLN A 78 -7.09 5.80 -1.14
N GLN A 79 -8.05 6.70 -1.33
CA GLN A 79 -8.90 6.83 -2.49
C GLN A 79 -8.47 7.97 -3.41
N PHE A 80 -7.24 8.48 -3.31
CA PHE A 80 -6.80 9.56 -4.19
C PHE A 80 -6.73 9.10 -5.66
N PRO A 81 -7.16 9.97 -6.60
CA PRO A 81 -6.87 9.76 -8.01
C PRO A 81 -5.37 9.98 -8.27
N ALA A 82 -4.81 9.29 -9.27
CA ALA A 82 -3.41 9.52 -9.64
C ALA A 82 -3.23 10.81 -10.47
N SER A 83 -4.32 11.33 -11.04
CA SER A 83 -4.33 12.43 -12.01
C SER A 83 -5.72 13.07 -12.07
N GLU A 84 -5.82 14.30 -12.57
CA GLU A 84 -7.10 14.99 -12.76
C GLU A 84 -7.89 14.52 -13.99
N SER A 85 -7.22 14.03 -15.04
CA SER A 85 -7.90 13.70 -16.31
C SER A 85 -7.14 12.66 -17.16
N HIS A 86 -7.05 11.39 -16.72
CA HIS A 86 -6.39 10.29 -17.46
C HIS A 86 -6.93 8.91 -17.00
N HIS A 87 -6.34 7.81 -17.46
CA HIS A 87 -6.70 6.42 -17.13
C HIS A 87 -6.65 6.04 -15.64
N HIS A 88 -6.22 6.93 -14.75
CA HIS A 88 -6.21 6.76 -13.29
C HIS A 88 -6.87 7.93 -12.53
N ALA A 89 -7.73 8.70 -13.21
CA ALA A 89 -8.50 9.80 -12.63
C ALA A 89 -9.82 9.31 -11.97
N TYR A 90 -9.71 8.33 -11.08
CA TYR A 90 -10.85 7.77 -10.32
C TYR A 90 -10.45 7.48 -8.87
N PRO A 91 -11.40 7.29 -7.93
CA PRO A 91 -11.10 6.93 -6.55
C PRO A 91 -10.24 5.67 -6.44
N GLY A 92 -9.09 5.80 -5.77
CA GLY A 92 -8.09 4.73 -5.63
C GLY A 92 -7.17 4.57 -6.84
N GLY A 93 -7.26 5.46 -7.84
CA GLY A 93 -6.43 5.42 -9.03
C GLY A 93 -4.93 5.56 -8.73
N MET A 94 -4.54 6.30 -7.68
CA MET A 94 -3.14 6.40 -7.26
C MET A 94 -2.57 5.07 -6.74
N LEU A 95 -3.38 4.28 -6.05
CA LEU A 95 -2.98 2.95 -5.59
C LEU A 95 -2.83 1.99 -6.78
N ASP A 96 -3.81 1.97 -7.68
CA ASP A 96 -3.79 1.12 -8.86
C ASP A 96 -2.60 1.46 -9.78
N HIS A 97 -2.37 2.75 -10.02
CA HIS A 97 -1.23 3.22 -10.80
C HIS A 97 0.10 2.80 -10.18
N GLY A 98 0.29 3.00 -8.87
CA GLY A 98 1.52 2.62 -8.16
C GLY A 98 1.81 1.13 -8.27
N LEU A 99 0.80 0.27 -8.06
CA LEU A 99 0.95 -1.19 -8.19
C LEU A 99 1.31 -1.61 -9.61
N GLU A 100 0.72 -0.98 -10.62
CA GLU A 100 1.03 -1.23 -12.02
C GLU A 100 2.45 -0.84 -12.40
N ILE A 101 2.92 0.33 -11.94
CA ILE A 101 4.31 0.77 -12.17
C ILE A 101 5.30 -0.20 -11.54
N VAL A 102 5.07 -0.66 -10.31
CA VAL A 102 5.93 -1.67 -9.66
C VAL A 102 5.94 -2.98 -10.46
N ALA A 103 4.77 -3.48 -10.84
CA ALA A 103 4.66 -4.71 -11.63
C ALA A 103 5.35 -4.59 -13.00
N TYR A 104 5.27 -3.42 -13.64
CA TYR A 104 5.90 -3.14 -14.93
C TYR A 104 7.41 -2.99 -14.81
N ALA A 105 7.90 -2.24 -13.83
CA ALA A 105 9.33 -2.09 -13.55
C ALA A 105 9.98 -3.46 -13.28
N LEU A 106 9.32 -4.33 -12.51
CA LEU A 106 9.79 -5.70 -12.29
C LEU A 106 9.77 -6.53 -13.58
N LYS A 107 8.79 -6.34 -14.47
CA LYS A 107 8.77 -6.99 -15.79
C LYS A 107 9.99 -6.60 -16.62
N LEU A 108 10.30 -5.31 -16.67
CA LEU A 108 11.45 -4.80 -17.41
C LEU A 108 12.76 -5.32 -16.82
N ARG A 109 12.88 -5.37 -15.49
CA ARG A 109 14.06 -5.94 -14.82
C ARG A 109 14.33 -7.39 -15.22
N GLN A 110 13.32 -8.19 -15.54
CA GLN A 110 13.52 -9.61 -15.89
C GLN A 110 14.38 -9.81 -17.15
N SER A 111 14.49 -8.84 -18.05
CA SER A 111 15.43 -8.91 -19.18
C SER A 111 16.86 -8.49 -18.83
N HIS A 112 17.09 -8.02 -17.61
CA HIS A 112 18.38 -7.53 -17.10
C HIS A 112 18.76 -8.30 -15.82
N LEU A 113 18.93 -9.63 -15.96
CA LEU A 113 19.42 -10.46 -14.87
C LEU A 113 20.94 -10.32 -14.74
N LEU A 114 21.42 -10.21 -13.51
CA LEU A 114 22.85 -10.30 -13.22
C LEU A 114 23.35 -11.71 -13.63
N PRO A 115 24.56 -11.84 -14.20
CA PRO A 115 25.18 -13.13 -14.43
C PRO A 115 25.26 -13.91 -13.12
N ALA A 116 24.96 -15.21 -13.16
CA ALA A 116 25.10 -16.06 -11.99
C ALA A 116 26.55 -16.03 -11.49
N GLY A 117 26.75 -15.58 -10.24
CA GLY A 117 28.07 -15.51 -9.60
C GLY A 117 28.80 -14.17 -9.71
N ALA A 118 28.27 -13.17 -10.44
CA ALA A 118 28.82 -11.82 -10.44
C ALA A 118 28.34 -11.04 -9.20
N THR A 119 29.23 -10.23 -8.61
CA THR A 119 28.86 -9.31 -7.53
C THR A 119 27.97 -8.19 -8.07
N PRO A 120 26.90 -7.78 -7.37
CA PRO A 120 26.00 -6.71 -7.82
C PRO A 120 26.71 -5.40 -8.22
N GLU A 121 27.86 -5.12 -7.60
CA GLU A 121 28.67 -3.92 -7.78
C GLU A 121 29.53 -3.92 -9.05
N ALA A 122 29.69 -5.06 -9.73
CA ALA A 122 30.56 -5.20 -10.91
C ALA A 122 29.97 -4.56 -12.19
N GLN A 123 28.86 -3.83 -12.08
CA GLN A 123 28.09 -3.29 -13.21
C GLN A 123 27.87 -1.76 -13.12
N ALA A 124 28.81 -1.04 -12.52
CA ALA A 124 28.88 0.43 -12.56
C ALA A 124 29.69 0.92 -13.77
#